data_AF-A8TUD5-F1
#
_entry.id   AF-A8TUD5-F1
#
_cell.length_a   1.000
_cell.length_b   1.000
_cell.length_c   1.000
_cell.angle_alpha   90.00
_cell.angle_beta   90.00
_cell.angle_gamma   90.00
#
_symmetry.space_group_name_H-M   'P 1'
#
loop_
_entity.id
_entity.type
_entity.pdbx_description
1 polymer ?
#
loop_
_entity_poly.entity_id
_entity_poly.type
_entity_poly.pdbx_seq_one_letter_code
_entity_poly.pdbx_strand_id
1 'polypeptide(L)'
;MVPARRRSGRHGIRSLRGLMTDTPPLRRADDNPVDARALEQAMVIARSGDAAERRKLAARADMPPELLFFLAEDADDGVRRAVAKNPSTPRRADTFLARDPDETVRQSVAVRVALDVAGIGSERRSQHRKITLEVMETLALDAAEKVRSRLSNAVKDAASAPPEVIRRVIEVLARDTALEVAGPVLQHSPLLSDEFLIGIIKAPRNTGAVTAVSRRDGVSSRVSDAVAASGDDAAIAALLANDSAQIREATLDSLIDLAPSRPTWHAPLVARPKLSAGHVGKLARFVAMALVEELRKRTDLDDEASAQLADAMSKRIEEAGTRTTATTAEGTRALAMHGQGQLDEMALGEALTAGRRAFVIAALSVRSGLTEAVVHSMMSSGNAKAVTALSWKAGMSMEFAEQLQLRLAYIEPKDVLRATYGTRYPLEDEQLEWQIKMAAEGGAQ
;
A
#
# COMPACT_ATOMS: atom_id res chain seq x y z
N MET A 1 -52.53 35.02 -42.96
CA MET A 1 -52.50 34.84 -44.43
C MET A 1 -51.26 34.05 -44.81
N VAL A 2 -51.44 32.91 -45.47
CA VAL A 2 -50.44 32.15 -46.26
C VAL A 2 -50.65 32.59 -47.72
N PRO A 3 -49.61 32.77 -48.58
CA PRO A 3 -49.03 31.70 -49.43
C PRO A 3 -47.49 31.82 -49.63
N ALA A 4 -46.67 30.75 -49.72
CA ALA A 4 -46.61 29.56 -50.59
C ALA A 4 -45.76 29.75 -51.87
N ARG A 5 -44.66 28.96 -52.00
CA ARG A 5 -44.21 28.16 -53.17
C ARG A 5 -42.78 27.63 -52.90
N ARG A 6 -42.58 26.35 -52.56
CA ARG A 6 -42.43 25.13 -53.41
C ARG A 6 -41.23 25.14 -54.37
N ARG A 7 -40.23 24.30 -54.08
CA ARG A 7 -39.53 23.31 -54.95
C ARG A 7 -38.85 22.29 -54.00
N SER A 8 -39.37 21.07 -53.80
CA SER A 8 -39.23 19.86 -54.63
C SER A 8 -37.79 19.36 -54.79
N GLY A 9 -37.39 18.45 -53.91
CA GLY A 9 -36.22 17.56 -54.05
C GLY A 9 -36.44 16.31 -53.21
N ARG A 10 -37.07 15.29 -53.79
CA ARG A 10 -37.33 13.97 -53.22
C ARG A 10 -36.00 13.28 -52.90
N HIS A 11 -35.76 12.85 -51.67
CA HIS A 11 -35.00 11.63 -51.33
C HIS A 11 -35.69 10.99 -50.12
N GLY A 12 -36.02 9.70 -50.24
CA GLY A 12 -37.01 9.00 -49.43
C GLY A 12 -36.64 8.86 -47.95
N ILE A 13 -37.58 9.21 -47.09
CA ILE A 13 -37.57 8.86 -45.66
C ILE A 13 -38.02 7.40 -45.55
N ARG A 14 -37.06 6.47 -45.47
CA ARG A 14 -37.34 5.12 -44.97
C ARG A 14 -37.59 5.22 -43.46
N SER A 15 -38.76 4.73 -43.05
CA SER A 15 -39.22 4.61 -41.68
C SER A 15 -38.15 3.97 -40.79
N LEU A 16 -37.69 4.71 -39.77
CA LEU A 16 -36.89 4.22 -38.65
C LEU A 16 -37.79 3.44 -37.66
N ARG A 17 -38.46 2.40 -38.17
CA ARG A 17 -39.27 1.46 -37.39
C ARG A 17 -38.88 0.02 -37.75
N GLY A 18 -37.57 -0.24 -37.75
CA GLY A 18 -37.01 -1.54 -38.12
C GLY A 18 -35.55 -1.77 -37.71
N LEU A 19 -35.04 -1.10 -36.68
CA LEU A 19 -33.64 -1.22 -36.23
C LEU A 19 -33.48 -1.58 -34.74
N MET A 20 -34.43 -2.34 -34.19
CA MET A 20 -34.33 -2.88 -32.82
C MET A 20 -34.94 -4.28 -32.76
N THR A 21 -34.32 -5.26 -33.41
CA THR A 21 -34.35 -6.69 -33.03
C THR A 21 -33.25 -7.41 -33.81
N ASP A 22 -31.99 -7.06 -33.58
CA ASP A 22 -30.84 -7.90 -33.96
C ASP A 22 -29.97 -8.18 -32.72
N THR A 23 -30.62 -8.36 -31.58
CA THR A 23 -30.03 -9.19 -30.53
C THR A 23 -30.08 -10.62 -31.10
N PRO A 24 -28.95 -11.30 -31.33
CA PRO A 24 -29.01 -12.72 -31.67
C PRO A 24 -29.86 -13.40 -30.59
N PRO A 25 -30.80 -14.29 -30.95
CA PRO A 25 -31.64 -14.91 -29.94
C PRO A 25 -30.71 -15.53 -28.90
N LEU A 26 -30.96 -15.22 -27.63
CA LEU A 26 -30.40 -15.99 -26.52
C LEU A 26 -30.66 -17.46 -26.89
N ARG A 27 -29.60 -18.19 -27.26
CA ARG A 27 -29.66 -19.61 -27.57
C ARG A 27 -30.48 -20.24 -26.45
N ARG A 28 -31.64 -20.79 -26.80
CA ARG A 28 -32.42 -21.55 -25.82
C ARG A 28 -31.52 -22.69 -25.36
N ALA A 29 -31.67 -23.10 -24.10
CA ALA A 29 -30.92 -24.22 -23.53
C ALA A 29 -31.16 -25.57 -24.25
N ASP A 30 -31.95 -25.57 -25.34
CA ASP A 30 -32.36 -26.71 -26.15
C ASP A 30 -31.66 -26.80 -27.52
N ASP A 31 -30.72 -25.89 -27.87
CA ASP A 31 -30.09 -25.83 -29.21
C ASP A 31 -28.85 -26.72 -29.41
N ASN A 32 -28.69 -27.77 -28.60
CA ASN A 32 -27.80 -28.87 -28.96
C ASN A 32 -28.45 -30.18 -28.52
N PRO A 33 -29.09 -30.95 -29.44
CA PRO A 33 -29.42 -32.32 -29.10
C PRO A 33 -28.08 -32.98 -28.81
N VAL A 34 -27.82 -33.34 -27.55
CA VAL A 34 -26.73 -34.23 -27.22
C VAL A 34 -26.92 -35.41 -28.17
N ASP A 35 -25.99 -35.59 -29.12
CA ASP A 35 -26.11 -36.63 -30.14
C ASP A 35 -26.36 -37.94 -29.38
N ALA A 36 -27.58 -38.48 -29.50
CA ALA A 36 -28.02 -39.60 -28.68
C ALA A 36 -27.07 -40.78 -28.84
N ARG A 37 -26.46 -40.90 -30.04
CA ARG A 37 -25.42 -41.88 -30.34
C ARG A 37 -24.11 -41.61 -29.61
N ALA A 38 -23.69 -40.35 -29.50
CA ALA A 38 -22.50 -39.97 -28.75
C ALA A 38 -22.71 -40.20 -27.23
N LEU A 39 -23.91 -39.96 -26.72
CA LEU A 39 -24.26 -40.25 -25.32
C LEU A 39 -24.27 -41.77 -25.06
N GLU A 40 -24.84 -42.56 -25.96
CA GLU A 40 -24.84 -44.01 -25.87
C GLU A 40 -23.41 -44.58 -25.90
N GLN A 41 -22.56 -44.07 -26.80
CA GLN A 41 -21.14 -44.42 -26.84
C GLN A 41 -20.42 -44.04 -25.54
N ALA A 42 -20.69 -42.85 -25.00
CA ALA A 42 -20.15 -42.42 -23.71
C ALA A 42 -20.58 -43.35 -22.57
N MET A 43 -21.84 -43.83 -22.56
CA MET A 43 -22.33 -44.80 -21.58
C MET A 43 -21.62 -46.15 -21.69
N VAL A 44 -21.38 -46.64 -22.91
CA VAL A 44 -20.64 -47.90 -23.15
C VAL A 44 -19.21 -47.79 -22.64
N ILE A 45 -18.51 -46.69 -22.98
CA ILE A 45 -17.16 -46.43 -22.50
C ILE A 45 -17.14 -46.31 -20.98
N ALA A 46 -18.06 -45.55 -20.38
CA ALA A 46 -18.14 -45.37 -18.93
C ALA A 46 -18.31 -46.70 -18.17
N ARG A 47 -19.05 -47.67 -18.72
CA ARG A 47 -19.30 -48.97 -18.08
C ARG A 47 -18.24 -50.02 -18.36
N SER A 48 -17.65 -50.02 -19.55
CA SER A 48 -16.86 -51.16 -20.06
C SER A 48 -15.58 -50.80 -20.79
N GLY A 49 -15.33 -49.51 -21.06
CA GLY A 49 -14.06 -49.06 -21.63
C GLY A 49 -12.91 -49.22 -20.65
N ASP A 50 -11.69 -49.21 -21.16
CA ASP A 50 -10.50 -49.27 -20.30
C ASP A 50 -10.31 -47.97 -19.48
N ALA A 51 -9.40 -47.99 -18.51
CA ALA A 51 -9.14 -46.84 -17.64
C ALA A 51 -8.70 -45.58 -18.43
N ALA A 52 -7.98 -45.73 -19.54
CA ALA A 52 -7.52 -44.61 -20.35
C ALA A 52 -8.67 -43.99 -21.15
N GLU A 53 -9.57 -44.80 -21.70
CA GLU A 53 -10.78 -44.38 -22.39
C GLU A 53 -11.75 -43.68 -21.43
N ARG A 54 -12.01 -44.26 -20.26
CA ARG A 54 -12.86 -43.64 -19.23
C ARG A 54 -12.27 -42.33 -18.73
N ARG A 55 -10.95 -42.22 -18.60
CA ARG A 55 -10.27 -40.98 -18.20
C ARG A 55 -10.38 -39.90 -19.26
N LYS A 56 -10.20 -40.24 -20.54
CA LYS A 56 -10.42 -39.31 -21.67
C LYS A 56 -11.88 -38.85 -21.69
N LEU A 57 -12.82 -39.76 -21.44
CA LEU A 57 -14.23 -39.44 -21.36
C LEU A 57 -14.51 -38.46 -20.20
N ALA A 58 -14.04 -38.74 -19.00
CA ALA A 58 -14.20 -37.89 -17.81
C ALA A 58 -13.60 -36.48 -17.96
N ALA A 59 -12.56 -36.32 -18.79
CA ALA A 59 -11.91 -35.02 -19.02
C ALA A 59 -12.68 -34.09 -19.98
N ARG A 60 -13.71 -34.60 -20.68
CA ARG A 60 -14.46 -33.82 -21.67
C ARG A 60 -15.41 -32.81 -21.00
N ALA A 61 -15.41 -31.56 -21.49
CA ALA A 61 -16.22 -30.49 -20.93
C ALA A 61 -17.73 -30.63 -21.21
N ASP A 62 -18.10 -31.35 -22.28
CA ASP A 62 -19.48 -31.60 -22.72
C ASP A 62 -20.16 -32.78 -22.01
N MET A 63 -19.50 -33.37 -21.01
CA MET A 63 -20.04 -34.53 -20.32
C MET A 63 -21.28 -34.21 -19.48
N PRO A 64 -22.35 -35.02 -19.59
CA PRO A 64 -23.50 -34.93 -18.71
C PRO A 64 -23.10 -35.10 -17.23
N PRO A 65 -23.62 -34.27 -16.31
CA PRO A 65 -23.32 -34.36 -14.88
C PRO A 65 -23.59 -35.75 -14.28
N GLU A 66 -24.61 -36.45 -14.76
CA GLU A 66 -24.98 -37.80 -14.28
C GLU A 66 -23.91 -38.85 -14.61
N LEU A 67 -23.28 -38.74 -15.79
CA LEU A 67 -22.16 -39.62 -16.16
C LEU A 67 -20.90 -39.29 -15.37
N LEU A 68 -20.63 -38.00 -15.14
CA LEU A 68 -19.52 -37.59 -14.27
C LEU A 68 -19.75 -38.07 -12.83
N PHE A 69 -20.98 -38.01 -12.32
CA PHE A 69 -21.32 -38.57 -11.01
C PHE A 69 -21.03 -40.07 -10.93
N PHE A 70 -21.41 -40.84 -11.97
CA PHE A 70 -21.10 -42.27 -12.04
C PHE A 70 -19.59 -42.55 -12.07
N LEU A 71 -18.83 -41.83 -12.90
CA LEU A 71 -17.38 -42.00 -13.04
C LEU A 71 -16.58 -41.50 -11.83
N ALA A 72 -17.21 -40.74 -10.94
CA ALA A 72 -16.53 -40.21 -9.76
C ALA A 72 -16.28 -41.31 -8.71
N GLU A 73 -16.95 -42.47 -8.79
CA GLU A 73 -16.69 -43.68 -7.98
C GLU A 73 -15.89 -44.75 -8.75
N ASP A 74 -15.29 -44.40 -9.89
CA ASP A 74 -14.49 -45.34 -10.71
C ASP A 74 -13.36 -45.98 -9.91
N ALA A 75 -13.00 -47.22 -10.22
CA ALA A 75 -11.89 -47.90 -9.55
C ALA A 75 -10.52 -47.23 -9.81
N ASP A 76 -10.33 -46.62 -10.99
CA ASP A 76 -9.09 -45.94 -11.37
C ASP A 76 -9.04 -44.51 -10.82
N ASP A 77 -8.00 -44.20 -10.04
CA ASP A 77 -7.73 -42.89 -9.46
C ASP A 77 -7.55 -41.79 -10.52
N GLY A 78 -6.97 -42.13 -11.67
CA GLY A 78 -6.80 -41.25 -12.80
C GLY A 78 -8.12 -40.81 -13.43
N VAL A 79 -9.12 -41.70 -13.49
CA VAL A 79 -10.49 -41.36 -13.91
C VAL A 79 -11.15 -40.44 -12.88
N ARG A 80 -11.13 -40.82 -11.58
CA ARG A 80 -11.71 -39.99 -10.51
C ARG A 80 -11.06 -38.60 -10.44
N ARG A 81 -9.75 -38.51 -10.68
CA ARG A 81 -9.02 -37.23 -10.78
C ARG A 81 -9.44 -36.40 -12.00
N ALA A 82 -9.69 -37.04 -13.15
CA ALA A 82 -10.22 -36.34 -14.32
C ALA A 82 -11.61 -35.77 -14.04
N VAL A 83 -12.46 -36.53 -13.36
CA VAL A 83 -13.75 -36.02 -12.87
C VAL A 83 -13.55 -34.88 -11.88
N ALA A 84 -12.66 -34.99 -10.90
CA ALA A 84 -12.39 -33.93 -9.92
C ALA A 84 -11.87 -32.61 -10.53
N LYS A 85 -11.29 -32.64 -11.74
CA LYS A 85 -10.86 -31.45 -12.48
C LYS A 85 -11.93 -30.88 -13.41
N ASN A 86 -12.96 -31.65 -13.72
CA ASN A 86 -13.96 -31.26 -14.70
C ASN A 86 -14.94 -30.21 -14.10
N PRO A 87 -15.11 -29.03 -14.73
CA PRO A 87 -16.04 -27.98 -14.27
C PRO A 87 -17.51 -28.40 -14.29
N SER A 88 -17.89 -29.35 -15.16
CA SER A 88 -19.27 -29.85 -15.29
C SER A 88 -19.64 -30.89 -14.22
N THR A 89 -18.71 -31.21 -13.31
CA THR A 89 -18.95 -32.20 -12.25
C THR A 89 -20.00 -31.69 -11.27
N PRO A 90 -21.04 -32.48 -10.97
CA PRO A 90 -22.08 -32.04 -10.05
C PRO A 90 -21.56 -31.93 -8.62
N ARG A 91 -22.07 -30.96 -7.86
CA ARG A 91 -21.69 -30.72 -6.44
C ARG A 91 -21.87 -31.94 -5.53
N ARG A 92 -22.86 -32.79 -5.83
CA ARG A 92 -23.07 -34.04 -5.08
C ARG A 92 -21.91 -35.02 -5.25
N ALA A 93 -21.11 -34.90 -6.32
CA ALA A 93 -19.90 -35.68 -6.48
C ALA A 93 -18.77 -35.23 -5.56
N ASP A 94 -18.72 -33.93 -5.26
CA ASP A 94 -17.69 -33.35 -4.38
C ASP A 94 -17.71 -33.97 -2.97
N THR A 95 -18.88 -34.40 -2.47
CA THR A 95 -19.00 -34.94 -1.10
C THR A 95 -18.23 -36.24 -0.88
N PHE A 96 -18.05 -37.05 -1.93
CA PHE A 96 -17.23 -38.26 -1.86
C PHE A 96 -15.84 -38.07 -2.45
N LEU A 97 -15.68 -37.27 -3.51
CA LEU A 97 -14.35 -36.95 -4.05
C LEU A 97 -13.48 -36.18 -3.04
N ALA A 98 -14.08 -35.41 -2.13
CA ALA A 98 -13.37 -34.76 -1.02
C ALA A 98 -12.88 -35.73 0.07
N ARG A 99 -13.32 -37.00 0.03
CA ARG A 99 -12.92 -38.08 0.93
C ARG A 99 -12.25 -39.22 0.16
N ASP A 100 -11.84 -38.98 -1.08
CA ASP A 100 -11.20 -39.97 -1.93
C ASP A 100 -9.92 -40.50 -1.25
N PRO A 101 -9.62 -41.81 -1.34
CA PRO A 101 -8.36 -42.35 -0.82
C PRO A 101 -7.13 -41.68 -1.46
N ASP A 102 -7.21 -41.28 -2.74
CA ASP A 102 -6.11 -40.61 -3.43
C ASP A 102 -6.05 -39.10 -3.11
N GLU A 103 -4.90 -38.67 -2.59
CA GLU A 103 -4.66 -37.27 -2.23
C GLU A 103 -4.74 -36.34 -3.45
N THR A 104 -4.32 -36.78 -4.64
CA THR A 104 -4.31 -35.94 -5.85
C THR A 104 -5.71 -35.68 -6.39
N VAL A 105 -6.65 -36.60 -6.18
CA VAL A 105 -8.09 -36.38 -6.38
C VAL A 105 -8.58 -35.28 -5.44
N ARG A 106 -8.33 -35.41 -4.13
CA ARG A 106 -8.75 -34.41 -3.13
C ARG A 106 -8.17 -33.02 -3.38
N GLN A 107 -6.89 -32.93 -3.78
CA GLN A 107 -6.26 -31.68 -4.21
C GLN A 107 -6.98 -31.04 -5.41
N SER A 108 -7.44 -31.86 -6.38
CA SER A 108 -8.15 -31.37 -7.57
C SER A 108 -9.52 -30.80 -7.18
N VAL A 109 -10.23 -31.45 -6.26
CA VAL A 109 -11.49 -30.92 -5.69
C VAL A 109 -11.26 -29.60 -4.97
N ALA A 110 -10.22 -29.49 -4.15
CA ALA A 110 -9.90 -28.27 -3.40
C ALA A 110 -9.74 -27.04 -4.31
N VAL A 111 -9.01 -27.19 -5.42
CA VAL A 111 -8.82 -26.11 -6.39
C VAL A 111 -10.13 -25.75 -7.09
N ARG A 112 -10.88 -26.75 -7.58
CA ARG A 112 -12.16 -26.52 -8.27
C ARG A 112 -13.15 -25.79 -7.39
N VAL A 113 -13.40 -26.32 -6.20
CA VAL A 113 -14.41 -25.81 -5.26
C VAL A 113 -14.09 -24.39 -4.83
N ALA A 114 -12.80 -24.05 -4.66
CA ALA A 114 -12.38 -22.68 -4.37
C ALA A 114 -12.63 -21.70 -5.53
N LEU A 115 -12.40 -22.11 -6.79
CA LEU A 115 -12.73 -21.28 -7.97
C LEU A 115 -14.22 -21.00 -8.07
N ASP A 116 -15.04 -22.00 -7.74
CA ASP A 116 -16.49 -21.88 -7.78
C ASP A 116 -17.02 -20.86 -6.77
N VAL A 117 -16.38 -20.74 -5.60
CA VAL A 117 -16.74 -19.78 -4.54
C VAL A 117 -16.62 -18.33 -5.03
N ALA A 118 -15.63 -18.01 -5.85
CA ALA A 118 -15.46 -16.68 -6.42
C ALA A 118 -16.60 -16.30 -7.40
N GLY A 119 -17.27 -17.30 -7.98
CA GLY A 119 -18.38 -17.16 -8.93
C GLY A 119 -19.78 -17.27 -8.33
N ILE A 120 -19.94 -17.41 -7.00
CA ILE A 120 -21.26 -17.49 -6.33
C ILE A 120 -21.86 -16.08 -6.21
N GLY A 121 -22.22 -15.49 -7.35
CA GLY A 121 -23.11 -14.33 -7.42
C GLY A 121 -24.57 -14.77 -7.47
N SER A 122 -25.34 -14.36 -6.45
CA SER A 122 -26.80 -14.33 -6.31
C SER A 122 -27.68 -15.53 -6.78
N GLU A 123 -28.43 -16.03 -5.79
CA GLU A 123 -29.83 -16.52 -5.88
C GLU A 123 -30.22 -17.96 -6.28
N ARG A 124 -29.40 -18.86 -6.83
CA ARG A 124 -29.90 -20.24 -7.13
C ARG A 124 -29.14 -21.39 -6.48
N ARG A 125 -29.62 -21.72 -5.26
CA ARG A 125 -29.60 -23.00 -4.51
C ARG A 125 -28.80 -22.98 -3.20
N SER A 126 -29.47 -22.64 -2.10
CA SER A 126 -28.97 -22.78 -0.72
C SER A 126 -28.34 -24.15 -0.43
N GLN A 127 -28.89 -25.22 -1.04
CA GLN A 127 -28.37 -26.58 -0.91
C GLN A 127 -27.00 -26.78 -1.57
N HIS A 128 -26.78 -26.22 -2.77
CA HIS A 128 -25.49 -26.35 -3.46
C HIS A 128 -24.40 -25.57 -2.73
N ARG A 129 -24.74 -24.38 -2.22
CA ARG A 129 -23.86 -23.61 -1.35
C ARG A 129 -23.49 -24.42 -0.11
N LYS A 130 -24.48 -25.01 0.57
CA LYS A 130 -24.25 -25.86 1.76
C LYS A 130 -23.28 -27.00 1.47
N ILE A 131 -23.49 -27.75 0.39
CA ILE A 131 -22.62 -28.87 0.00
C ILE A 131 -21.19 -28.39 -0.29
N THR A 132 -21.05 -27.30 -1.05
CA THR A 132 -19.74 -26.69 -1.39
C THR A 132 -18.96 -26.36 -0.12
N LEU A 133 -19.64 -25.78 0.87
CA LEU A 133 -19.03 -25.40 2.15
C LEU A 133 -18.65 -26.61 3.00
N GLU A 134 -19.52 -27.61 3.13
CA GLU A 134 -19.22 -28.87 3.85
C GLU A 134 -18.00 -29.58 3.25
N VAL A 135 -17.87 -29.54 1.92
CA VAL A 135 -16.70 -30.05 1.21
C VAL A 135 -15.46 -29.24 1.54
N MET A 136 -15.51 -27.91 1.50
CA MET A 136 -14.36 -27.06 1.86
C MET A 136 -13.93 -27.26 3.31
N GLU A 137 -14.87 -27.38 4.25
CA GLU A 137 -14.57 -27.67 5.65
C GLU A 137 -13.90 -29.03 5.81
N THR A 138 -14.38 -30.05 5.07
CA THR A 138 -13.74 -31.37 5.03
C THR A 138 -12.30 -31.27 4.52
N LEU A 139 -12.08 -30.55 3.42
CA LEU A 139 -10.76 -30.38 2.81
C LEU A 139 -9.82 -29.49 3.65
N ALA A 140 -10.36 -28.53 4.41
CA ALA A 140 -9.58 -27.71 5.33
C ALA A 140 -9.11 -28.48 6.57
N LEU A 141 -9.80 -29.57 6.93
CA LEU A 141 -9.44 -30.48 8.01
C LEU A 141 -8.79 -31.78 7.50
N ASP A 142 -8.40 -31.83 6.22
CA ASP A 142 -7.79 -33.02 5.61
C ASP A 142 -6.49 -33.41 6.32
N ALA A 143 -6.20 -34.70 6.43
CA ALA A 143 -4.96 -35.18 7.03
C ALA A 143 -3.72 -34.76 6.22
N ALA A 144 -3.84 -34.65 4.90
CA ALA A 144 -2.75 -34.30 4.01
C ALA A 144 -2.54 -32.79 3.92
N GLU A 145 -1.36 -32.33 4.34
CA GLU A 145 -0.94 -30.92 4.27
C GLU A 145 -1.08 -30.34 2.86
N LYS A 146 -0.71 -31.12 1.83
CA LYS A 146 -0.81 -30.69 0.43
C LYS A 146 -2.25 -30.35 0.01
N VAL A 147 -3.25 -31.09 0.49
CA VAL A 147 -4.66 -30.78 0.21
C VAL A 147 -5.05 -29.46 0.85
N ARG A 148 -4.70 -29.27 2.13
CA ARG A 148 -4.98 -28.03 2.86
C ARG A 148 -4.26 -26.83 2.24
N SER A 149 -3.01 -26.98 1.80
CA SER A 149 -2.23 -25.93 1.15
C SER A 149 -2.79 -25.57 -0.23
N ARG A 150 -3.27 -26.55 -1.01
CA ARG A 150 -3.99 -26.30 -2.27
C ARG A 150 -5.26 -25.49 -2.05
N LEU A 151 -6.05 -25.85 -1.03
CA LEU A 151 -7.24 -25.10 -0.66
C LEU A 151 -6.88 -23.67 -0.23
N SER A 152 -5.91 -23.52 0.67
CA SER A 152 -5.42 -22.22 1.16
C SER A 152 -5.00 -21.29 0.04
N ASN A 153 -4.17 -21.78 -0.89
CA ASN A 153 -3.72 -21.02 -2.05
C ASN A 153 -4.88 -20.60 -2.96
N ALA A 154 -5.91 -21.43 -3.09
CA ALA A 154 -7.04 -21.14 -3.96
C ALA A 154 -8.07 -20.18 -3.33
N VAL A 155 -8.18 -20.12 -1.99
CA VAL A 155 -9.14 -19.26 -1.28
C VAL A 155 -8.54 -17.96 -0.75
N LYS A 156 -7.22 -17.77 -0.81
CA LYS A 156 -6.53 -16.62 -0.22
C LYS A 156 -7.04 -15.26 -0.76
N ASP A 157 -7.51 -15.20 -1.99
CA ASP A 157 -7.99 -13.97 -2.66
C ASP A 157 -9.53 -13.91 -2.79
N ALA A 158 -10.26 -14.80 -2.10
CA ALA A 158 -11.71 -14.97 -2.26
C ALA A 158 -12.54 -13.87 -1.57
N ALA A 159 -12.29 -12.60 -1.90
CA ALA A 159 -12.99 -11.44 -1.34
C ALA A 159 -14.47 -11.34 -1.76
N SER A 160 -14.84 -11.91 -2.92
CA SER A 160 -16.21 -11.91 -3.45
C SER A 160 -17.13 -12.96 -2.80
N ALA A 161 -16.58 -13.85 -1.98
CA ALA A 161 -17.30 -14.93 -1.34
C ALA A 161 -18.17 -14.43 -0.18
N PRO A 162 -19.35 -15.03 0.09
CA PRO A 162 -20.17 -14.71 1.26
C PRO A 162 -19.36 -14.76 2.57
N PRO A 163 -19.11 -13.61 3.24
CA PRO A 163 -18.08 -13.50 4.26
C PRO A 163 -18.29 -14.39 5.47
N GLU A 164 -19.55 -14.63 5.87
CA GLU A 164 -19.87 -15.36 7.10
C GLU A 164 -19.37 -16.80 7.11
N VAL A 165 -19.31 -17.46 5.93
CA VAL A 165 -19.04 -18.90 5.89
C VAL A 165 -17.64 -19.22 5.37
N ILE A 166 -17.16 -18.50 4.35
CA ILE A 166 -15.78 -18.67 3.90
C ILE A 166 -14.78 -18.27 4.99
N ARG A 167 -15.15 -17.31 5.85
CA ARG A 167 -14.33 -16.90 7.01
C ARG A 167 -14.02 -18.09 7.90
N ARG A 168 -14.98 -18.99 8.16
CA ARG A 168 -14.73 -20.17 9.01
C ARG A 168 -13.62 -21.05 8.43
N VAL A 169 -13.67 -21.32 7.13
CA VAL A 169 -12.65 -22.10 6.43
C VAL A 169 -11.29 -21.41 6.48
N ILE A 170 -11.24 -20.12 6.16
CA ILE A 170 -10.02 -19.30 6.19
C ILE A 170 -9.42 -19.27 7.60
N GLU A 171 -10.24 -19.10 8.63
CA GLU A 171 -9.81 -19.10 10.03
C GLU A 171 -9.25 -20.45 10.49
N VAL A 172 -9.78 -21.57 9.97
CA VAL A 172 -9.24 -22.91 10.25
C VAL A 172 -7.86 -23.03 9.60
N LEU A 173 -7.74 -22.68 8.32
CA LEU A 173 -6.47 -22.72 7.58
C LEU A 173 -5.41 -21.79 8.19
N ALA A 174 -5.81 -20.60 8.66
CA ALA A 174 -4.92 -19.66 9.32
C ALA A 174 -4.40 -20.14 10.69
N ARG A 175 -5.07 -21.11 11.32
CA ARG A 175 -4.64 -21.76 12.56
C ARG A 175 -3.88 -23.07 12.30
N ASP A 176 -3.56 -23.39 11.05
CA ASP A 176 -2.81 -24.59 10.72
C ASP A 176 -1.39 -24.54 11.28
N THR A 177 -0.86 -25.71 11.65
CA THR A 177 0.51 -25.85 12.15
C THR A 177 1.55 -25.81 11.03
N ALA A 178 1.14 -26.03 9.77
CA ALA A 178 2.00 -25.89 8.61
C ALA A 178 1.94 -24.46 8.04
N LEU A 179 3.10 -23.82 7.89
CA LEU A 179 3.20 -22.48 7.31
C LEU A 179 2.73 -22.47 5.83
N GLU A 180 2.98 -23.54 5.08
CA GLU A 180 2.52 -23.68 3.68
C GLU A 180 0.98 -23.66 3.55
N VAL A 181 0.27 -23.90 4.65
CA VAL A 181 -1.20 -23.81 4.73
C VAL A 181 -1.63 -22.47 5.30
N ALA A 182 -1.07 -22.04 6.44
CA ALA A 182 -1.50 -20.82 7.11
C ALA A 182 -1.01 -19.55 6.40
N GLY A 183 0.18 -19.57 5.81
CA GLY A 183 0.86 -18.41 5.23
C GLY A 183 0.05 -17.68 4.15
N PRO A 184 -0.46 -18.35 3.10
CA PRO A 184 -1.21 -17.68 2.03
C PRO A 184 -2.44 -16.91 2.54
N VAL A 185 -3.24 -17.53 3.41
CA VAL A 185 -4.42 -16.87 4.00
C VAL A 185 -4.04 -15.78 5.00
N LEU A 186 -3.01 -16.00 5.82
CA LEU A 186 -2.49 -15.00 6.75
C LEU A 186 -1.89 -13.79 6.02
N GLN A 187 -1.40 -13.93 4.78
CA GLN A 187 -0.80 -12.83 4.04
C GLN A 187 -1.79 -12.09 3.12
N HIS A 188 -2.75 -12.79 2.48
CA HIS A 188 -3.54 -12.19 1.41
C HIS A 188 -5.04 -12.04 1.71
N SER A 189 -5.61 -12.87 2.59
CA SER A 189 -7.08 -12.90 2.73
C SER A 189 -7.65 -11.69 3.48
N PRO A 190 -8.47 -10.83 2.88
CA PRO A 190 -9.03 -9.64 3.52
C PRO A 190 -10.12 -9.94 4.57
N LEU A 191 -10.53 -11.21 4.70
CA LEU A 191 -11.66 -11.63 5.56
C LEU A 191 -11.26 -11.90 7.02
N LEU A 192 -9.96 -11.82 7.34
CA LEU A 192 -9.45 -11.96 8.70
C LEU A 192 -9.55 -10.63 9.45
N SER A 193 -10.19 -10.64 10.62
CA SER A 193 -10.30 -9.44 11.46
C SER A 193 -9.02 -9.16 12.23
N ASP A 194 -8.83 -7.91 12.63
CA ASP A 194 -7.72 -7.49 13.49
C ASP A 194 -7.66 -8.30 14.80
N GLU A 195 -8.80 -8.53 15.45
CA GLU A 195 -8.89 -9.34 16.67
C GLU A 195 -8.36 -10.76 16.46
N PHE A 196 -8.68 -11.36 15.30
CA PHE A 196 -8.18 -12.68 14.95
C PHE A 196 -6.67 -12.66 14.73
N LEU A 197 -6.16 -11.71 13.93
CA LEU A 197 -4.75 -11.58 13.63
C LEU A 197 -3.92 -11.35 14.90
N ILE A 198 -4.40 -10.50 15.80
CA ILE A 198 -3.80 -10.28 17.13
C ILE A 198 -3.78 -11.59 17.94
N GLY A 199 -4.84 -12.39 17.87
CA GLY A 199 -4.88 -13.72 18.48
C GLY A 199 -3.79 -14.66 17.97
N ILE A 200 -3.55 -14.68 16.65
CA ILE A 200 -2.47 -15.46 16.03
C ILE A 200 -1.09 -14.96 16.46
N ILE A 201 -0.90 -13.64 16.55
CA ILE A 201 0.38 -13.04 16.97
C ILE A 201 0.70 -13.39 18.43
N LYS A 202 -0.30 -13.39 19.32
CA LYS A 202 -0.12 -13.71 20.75
C LYS A 202 0.15 -15.19 21.01
N ALA A 203 -0.35 -16.08 20.14
CA ALA A 203 -0.21 -17.52 20.27
C ALA A 203 0.11 -18.16 18.90
N PRO A 204 1.32 -17.94 18.37
CA PRO A 204 1.71 -18.45 17.07
C PRO A 204 1.76 -19.98 17.10
N ARG A 205 1.18 -20.63 16.08
CA ARG A 205 1.16 -22.10 15.95
C ARG A 205 2.27 -22.64 15.07
N ASN A 206 2.95 -21.77 14.33
CA ASN A 206 4.04 -22.11 13.43
C ASN A 206 5.05 -20.96 13.39
N THR A 207 6.29 -21.29 13.06
CA THR A 207 7.34 -20.30 12.77
C THR A 207 7.02 -19.61 11.45
N GLY A 208 6.88 -18.29 11.48
CA GLY A 208 6.58 -17.48 10.29
C GLY A 208 5.15 -16.97 10.18
N ALA A 209 4.19 -17.43 11.00
CA ALA A 209 2.83 -16.86 11.02
C ALA A 209 2.83 -15.34 11.23
N VAL A 210 3.58 -14.86 12.24
CA VAL A 210 3.68 -13.42 12.56
C VAL A 210 4.33 -12.65 11.40
N THR A 211 5.32 -13.25 10.73
CA THR A 211 5.95 -12.68 9.53
C THR A 211 4.96 -12.60 8.36
N ALA A 212 4.13 -13.62 8.15
CA ALA A 212 3.09 -13.61 7.12
C ALA A 212 2.05 -12.51 7.37
N VAL A 213 1.63 -12.34 8.63
CA VAL A 213 0.73 -11.23 9.04
C VAL A 213 1.37 -9.86 8.78
N SER A 214 2.68 -9.74 9.02
CA SER A 214 3.43 -8.49 8.81
C SER A 214 3.56 -8.09 7.34
N ARG A 215 3.51 -9.06 6.42
CA ARG A 215 3.58 -8.87 4.97
C ARG A 215 2.22 -8.62 4.30
N ARG A 216 1.13 -8.53 5.07
CA ARG A 216 -0.22 -8.28 4.54
C ARG A 216 -0.33 -6.91 3.91
N ASP A 217 -1.16 -6.79 2.90
CA ASP A 217 -1.60 -5.50 2.40
C ASP A 217 -2.55 -4.84 3.43
N GLY A 218 -2.20 -3.65 3.90
CA GLY A 218 -3.03 -2.87 4.83
C GLY A 218 -3.02 -3.38 6.27
N VAL A 219 -1.84 -3.46 6.90
CA VAL A 219 -1.73 -3.77 8.34
C VAL A 219 -2.21 -2.57 9.18
N SER A 220 -3.20 -2.78 10.03
CA SER A 220 -3.74 -1.74 10.92
C SER A 220 -2.78 -1.40 12.07
N SER A 221 -2.92 -0.20 12.65
CA SER A 221 -2.11 0.20 13.81
C SER A 221 -2.17 -0.76 14.99
N ARG A 222 -3.33 -1.36 15.27
CA ARG A 222 -3.48 -2.32 16.38
C ARG A 222 -2.71 -3.62 16.12
N VAL A 223 -2.70 -4.08 14.87
CA VAL A 223 -1.96 -5.30 14.48
C VAL A 223 -0.46 -5.01 14.46
N SER A 224 -0.04 -3.84 13.94
CA SER A 224 1.36 -3.39 13.98
C SER A 224 1.90 -3.34 15.40
N ASP A 225 1.13 -2.78 16.35
CA ASP A 225 1.51 -2.71 17.77
C ASP A 225 1.67 -4.13 18.37
N ALA A 226 0.77 -5.06 18.00
CA ALA A 226 0.86 -6.45 18.44
C ALA A 226 2.09 -7.18 17.86
N VAL A 227 2.43 -6.95 16.59
CA VAL A 227 3.65 -7.49 15.97
C VAL A 227 4.89 -6.92 16.64
N ALA A 228 4.96 -5.61 16.89
CA ALA A 228 6.08 -4.99 17.60
C ALA A 228 6.25 -5.57 19.01
N ALA A 229 5.15 -5.82 19.73
CA ALA A 229 5.16 -6.43 21.05
C ALA A 229 5.53 -7.93 21.05
N SER A 230 5.42 -8.63 19.91
CA SER A 230 5.75 -10.06 19.81
C SER A 230 7.24 -10.35 20.00
N GLY A 231 8.11 -9.37 19.73
CA GLY A 231 9.55 -9.53 19.79
C GLY A 231 10.16 -10.38 18.67
N ASP A 232 9.36 -10.85 17.71
CA ASP A 232 9.84 -11.61 16.55
C ASP A 232 10.59 -10.70 15.57
N ASP A 233 11.92 -10.84 15.53
CA ASP A 233 12.81 -10.01 14.70
C ASP A 233 12.49 -10.08 13.21
N ALA A 234 12.13 -11.26 12.71
CA ALA A 234 11.82 -11.46 11.29
C ALA A 234 10.48 -10.82 10.94
N ALA A 235 9.50 -10.93 11.83
CA ALA A 235 8.20 -10.29 11.65
C ALA A 235 8.29 -8.77 11.72
N ILE A 236 9.03 -8.23 12.69
CA ILE A 236 9.22 -6.78 12.82
C ILE A 236 9.98 -6.22 11.62
N ALA A 237 11.03 -6.90 11.15
CA ALA A 237 11.72 -6.49 9.92
C ALA A 237 10.77 -6.47 8.70
N ALA A 238 9.90 -7.48 8.58
CA ALA A 238 8.90 -7.54 7.52
C ALA A 238 7.84 -6.43 7.65
N LEU A 239 7.41 -6.10 8.87
CA LEU A 239 6.47 -5.01 9.15
C LEU A 239 7.07 -3.65 8.78
N LEU A 240 8.33 -3.43 9.14
CA LEU A 240 9.06 -2.19 8.84
C LEU A 240 9.24 -1.98 7.33
N ALA A 241 9.49 -3.08 6.60
CA ALA A 241 9.60 -3.08 5.13
C ALA A 241 8.25 -2.98 4.41
N ASN A 242 7.14 -3.08 5.12
CA ASN A 242 5.81 -2.97 4.54
C ASN A 242 5.34 -1.51 4.51
N ASP A 243 5.26 -0.95 3.30
CA ASP A 243 4.84 0.44 3.07
C ASP A 243 3.36 0.68 3.39
N SER A 244 2.53 -0.37 3.28
CA SER A 244 1.09 -0.28 3.58
C SER A 244 0.79 -0.36 5.08
N ALA A 245 1.78 -0.75 5.90
CA ALA A 245 1.59 -0.92 7.34
C ALA A 245 1.44 0.43 8.05
N GLN A 246 0.33 0.58 8.77
CA GLN A 246 0.08 1.72 9.64
C GLN A 246 0.79 1.48 10.96
N ILE A 247 1.88 2.22 11.20
CA ILE A 247 2.66 2.16 12.45
C ILE A 247 2.48 3.49 13.16
N ARG A 248 2.09 3.46 14.44
CA ARG A 248 1.99 4.68 15.27
C ARG A 248 3.39 5.24 15.54
N GLU A 249 3.50 6.55 15.69
CA GLU A 249 4.78 7.19 15.97
C GLU A 249 5.44 6.63 17.24
N ALA A 250 4.69 6.48 18.34
CA ALA A 250 5.21 5.91 19.58
C ALA A 250 5.79 4.49 19.40
N THR A 251 5.14 3.67 18.56
CA THR A 251 5.60 2.30 18.25
C THR A 251 6.86 2.35 17.40
N LEU A 252 6.90 3.20 16.38
CA LEU A 252 8.08 3.38 15.53
C LEU A 252 9.28 3.92 16.32
N ASP A 253 9.06 4.88 17.21
CA ASP A 253 10.06 5.40 18.14
C ASP A 253 10.66 4.28 18.99
N SER A 254 9.82 3.44 19.58
CA SER A 254 10.26 2.30 20.39
C SER A 254 11.10 1.30 19.57
N LEU A 255 10.73 1.07 18.30
CA LEU A 255 11.49 0.20 17.40
C LEU A 255 12.84 0.80 16.99
N ILE A 256 12.91 2.12 16.76
CA ILE A 256 14.17 2.83 16.46
C ILE A 256 15.12 2.76 17.65
N ASP A 257 14.61 2.89 18.88
CA ASP A 257 15.43 2.81 20.08
C ASP A 257 16.02 1.40 20.29
N LEU A 258 15.33 0.34 19.83
CA LEU A 258 15.79 -1.05 19.86
C LEU A 258 16.66 -1.47 18.66
N ALA A 259 16.58 -0.71 17.55
CA ALA A 259 17.27 -1.00 16.30
C ALA A 259 18.79 -1.18 16.38
N PRO A 260 19.56 -0.52 17.29
CA PRO A 260 21.01 -0.67 17.33
C PRO A 260 21.49 -2.13 17.49
N SER A 261 20.72 -2.93 18.22
CA SER A 261 21.03 -4.34 18.48
C SER A 261 20.53 -5.31 17.40
N ARG A 262 19.82 -4.83 16.37
CA ARG A 262 19.09 -5.66 15.40
C ARG A 262 19.40 -5.23 13.96
N PRO A 263 20.49 -5.76 13.35
CA PRO A 263 20.95 -5.36 12.01
C PRO A 263 19.91 -5.55 10.89
N THR A 264 19.02 -6.54 11.03
CA THR A 264 17.96 -6.83 10.06
C THR A 264 16.93 -5.71 9.93
N TRP A 265 16.86 -4.79 10.89
CA TRP A 265 15.89 -3.69 10.91
C TRP A 265 16.41 -2.44 10.19
N HIS A 266 17.73 -2.29 10.03
CA HIS A 266 18.34 -1.05 9.56
C HIS A 266 17.91 -0.69 8.14
N ALA A 267 18.02 -1.63 7.21
CA ALA A 267 17.63 -1.39 5.81
C ALA A 267 16.13 -1.07 5.66
N PRO A 268 15.19 -1.84 6.27
CA PRO A 268 13.78 -1.48 6.29
C PRO A 268 13.48 -0.10 6.90
N LEU A 269 14.13 0.27 8.01
CA LEU A 269 13.90 1.57 8.68
C LEU A 269 14.31 2.75 7.79
N VAL A 270 15.45 2.65 7.12
CA VAL A 270 15.97 3.71 6.25
C VAL A 270 15.14 3.86 4.97
N ALA A 271 14.62 2.74 4.43
CA ALA A 271 13.83 2.74 3.21
C ALA A 271 12.41 3.31 3.37
N ARG A 272 11.94 3.56 4.61
CA ARG A 272 10.54 4.00 4.83
C ARG A 272 10.27 5.39 4.25
N PRO A 273 9.15 5.59 3.52
CA PRO A 273 8.84 6.86 2.87
C PRO A 273 8.35 7.97 3.82
N LYS A 274 7.89 7.63 5.03
CA LYS A 274 7.30 8.58 5.99
C LYS A 274 8.02 8.58 7.34
N LEU A 275 9.21 9.16 7.38
CA LEU A 275 9.95 9.41 8.62
C LEU A 275 9.81 10.86 9.05
N SER A 276 9.49 11.08 10.33
CA SER A 276 9.54 12.42 10.93
C SER A 276 10.99 12.87 11.08
N ALA A 277 11.22 14.18 11.15
CA ALA A 277 12.56 14.73 11.37
C ALA A 277 13.21 14.21 12.67
N GLY A 278 12.39 13.95 13.70
CA GLY A 278 12.86 13.33 14.95
C GLY A 278 13.39 11.91 14.75
N HIS A 279 12.66 11.08 14.00
CA HIS A 279 13.09 9.72 13.66
C HIS A 279 14.38 9.71 12.83
N VAL A 280 14.49 10.61 11.83
CA VAL A 280 15.72 10.76 11.02
C VAL A 280 16.90 11.17 11.90
N GLY A 281 16.72 12.11 12.83
CA GLY A 281 17.76 12.52 13.77
C GLY A 281 18.24 11.37 14.66
N LYS A 282 17.33 10.53 15.17
CA LYS A 282 17.68 9.32 15.95
C LYS A 282 18.49 8.32 15.11
N LEU A 283 18.04 8.01 13.90
CA LEU A 283 18.74 7.10 12.99
C LEU A 283 20.13 7.64 12.61
N ALA A 284 20.24 8.94 12.32
CA ALA A 284 21.51 9.59 12.01
C ALA A 284 22.50 9.53 13.19
N ARG A 285 22.04 9.76 14.43
CA ARG A 285 22.87 9.59 15.64
C ARG A 285 23.37 8.15 15.76
N PHE A 286 22.48 7.18 15.59
CA PHE A 286 22.86 5.77 15.64
C PHE A 286 23.93 5.42 14.59
N VAL A 287 23.72 5.77 13.32
CA VAL A 287 24.68 5.48 12.25
C VAL A 287 26.01 6.20 12.49
N ALA A 288 25.98 7.46 12.94
CA ALA A 288 27.18 8.21 13.27
C ALA A 288 27.96 7.55 14.40
N MET A 289 27.29 7.13 15.48
CA MET A 289 27.95 6.42 16.60
C MET A 289 28.57 5.09 16.14
N ALA A 290 27.87 4.32 15.31
CA ALA A 290 28.39 3.06 14.79
C ALA A 290 29.64 3.26 13.90
N LEU A 291 29.64 4.30 13.05
CA LEU A 291 30.79 4.65 12.21
C LEU A 291 31.98 5.18 13.04
N VAL A 292 31.72 5.99 14.06
CA VAL A 292 32.76 6.48 14.99
C VAL A 292 33.41 5.33 15.74
N GLU A 293 32.62 4.37 16.24
CA GLU A 293 33.16 3.20 16.94
C GLU A 293 34.03 2.33 16.02
N GLU A 294 33.64 2.17 14.75
CA GLU A 294 34.46 1.45 13.77
C GLU A 294 35.75 2.21 13.42
N LEU A 295 35.69 3.55 13.35
CA LEU A 295 36.88 4.39 13.14
C LEU A 295 37.86 4.32 14.33
N ARG A 296 37.36 4.22 15.57
CA ARG A 296 38.20 4.06 16.79
C ARG A 296 38.96 2.74 16.85
N LYS A 297 38.51 1.71 16.13
CA LYS A 297 39.26 0.44 16.01
C LYS A 297 40.48 0.56 15.12
N ARG A 298 40.59 1.64 14.32
CA ARG A 298 41.79 1.87 13.51
C ARG A 298 42.93 2.36 14.39
N THR A 299 44.13 1.86 14.13
CA THR A 299 45.35 2.19 14.88
C THR A 299 46.01 3.49 14.44
N ASP A 300 45.49 4.17 13.41
CA ASP A 300 46.07 5.39 12.83
C ASP A 300 45.36 6.69 13.25
N LEU A 301 44.30 6.59 14.04
CA LEU A 301 43.62 7.74 14.66
C LEU A 301 44.05 7.86 16.12
N ASP A 302 44.49 9.05 16.52
CA ASP A 302 44.72 9.35 17.93
C ASP A 302 43.38 9.56 18.67
N ASP A 303 43.42 9.39 19.99
CA ASP A 303 42.23 9.48 20.84
C ASP A 303 41.60 10.89 20.80
N GLU A 304 42.42 11.92 20.54
CA GLU A 304 42.00 13.31 20.46
C GLU A 304 41.23 13.62 19.17
N ALA A 305 41.71 13.18 17.99
CA ALA A 305 40.99 13.38 16.74
C ALA A 305 39.68 12.56 16.69
N SER A 306 39.67 11.37 17.30
CA SER A 306 38.45 10.55 17.42
C SER A 306 37.38 11.25 18.27
N ALA A 307 37.76 11.86 19.38
CA ALA A 307 36.86 12.62 20.24
C ALA A 307 36.31 13.88 19.55
N GLN A 308 37.18 14.61 18.84
CA GLN A 308 36.78 15.80 18.07
C GLN A 308 35.80 15.46 16.94
N LEU A 309 36.02 14.34 16.23
CA LEU A 309 35.11 13.88 15.18
C LEU A 309 33.72 13.52 15.73
N ALA A 310 33.66 12.82 16.87
CA ALA A 310 32.41 12.46 17.53
C ALA A 310 31.62 13.70 18.02
N ASP A 311 32.30 14.68 18.61
CA ASP A 311 31.72 15.95 19.07
C ASP A 311 31.20 16.78 17.88
N ALA A 312 31.99 16.91 16.82
CA ALA A 312 31.60 17.64 15.61
C ALA A 312 30.40 17.00 14.88
N MET A 313 30.33 15.66 14.84
CA MET A 313 29.16 14.97 14.28
C MET A 313 27.92 15.13 15.18
N SER A 314 28.06 15.03 16.50
CA SER A 314 26.93 15.17 17.42
C SER A 314 26.32 16.57 17.37
N LYS A 315 27.15 17.62 17.39
CA LYS A 315 26.71 19.02 17.23
C LYS A 315 25.94 19.24 15.92
N ARG A 316 26.44 18.70 14.80
CA ARG A 316 25.77 18.80 13.49
C ARG A 316 24.42 18.06 13.44
N ILE A 317 24.29 16.93 14.13
CA ILE A 317 23.04 16.17 14.16
C ILE A 317 22.02 16.86 15.10
N GLU A 318 22.46 17.45 16.20
CA GLU A 318 21.61 18.27 17.08
C GLU A 318 21.08 19.52 16.38
N GLU A 319 21.93 20.23 15.64
CA GLU A 319 21.55 21.37 14.77
C GLU A 319 20.60 20.96 13.63
N ALA A 320 20.61 19.68 13.22
CA ALA A 320 19.69 19.14 12.23
C ALA A 320 18.33 18.73 12.82
N GLY A 321 18.33 18.15 14.03
CA GLY A 321 17.11 17.70 14.73
C GLY A 321 16.30 18.83 15.37
N THR A 322 16.92 19.96 15.71
CA THR A 322 16.25 21.14 16.31
C THR A 322 15.44 21.97 15.32
N ARG A 323 15.50 21.69 14.01
CA ARG A 323 14.76 22.44 12.98
C ARG A 323 13.23 22.31 13.04
N THR A 324 12.69 21.33 13.78
CA THR A 324 11.22 21.07 13.81
C THR A 324 10.52 21.57 15.06
N THR A 325 11.23 21.72 16.20
CA THR A 325 10.66 22.26 17.45
C THR A 325 10.95 23.75 17.63
N ALA A 326 12.03 24.27 17.03
CA ALA A 326 12.39 25.68 17.11
C ALA A 326 11.41 26.60 16.33
N THR A 327 10.77 26.10 15.27
CA THR A 327 9.83 26.88 14.43
C THR A 327 8.61 27.35 15.24
N THR A 328 8.05 26.53 16.12
CA THR A 328 6.85 26.89 16.92
C THR A 328 7.17 27.86 18.06
N ALA A 329 8.34 27.73 18.70
CA ALA A 329 8.76 28.62 19.79
C ALA A 329 9.20 30.00 19.26
N GLU A 330 9.94 30.04 18.15
CA GLU A 330 10.32 31.30 17.53
C GLU A 330 9.13 31.98 16.84
N GLY A 331 8.17 31.21 16.30
CA GLY A 331 6.90 31.73 15.79
C GLY A 331 6.05 32.45 16.85
N THR A 332 5.92 31.86 18.04
CA THR A 332 5.20 32.50 19.15
C THR A 332 5.93 33.76 19.66
N ARG A 333 7.26 33.74 19.70
CA ARG A 333 8.07 34.91 20.04
C ARG A 333 7.93 36.03 19.00
N ALA A 334 7.99 35.71 17.71
CA ALA A 334 7.80 36.67 16.64
C ALA A 334 6.42 37.33 16.68
N LEU A 335 5.35 36.55 16.93
CA LEU A 335 3.99 37.06 17.13
C LEU A 335 3.89 38.00 18.34
N ALA A 336 4.49 37.65 19.47
CA ALA A 336 4.50 38.49 20.66
C ALA A 336 5.21 39.83 20.43
N MET A 337 6.37 39.80 19.76
CA MET A 337 7.12 41.02 19.41
C MET A 337 6.39 41.88 18.37
N HIS A 338 5.68 41.27 17.41
CA HIS A 338 4.87 42.00 16.44
C HIS A 338 3.68 42.71 17.10
N GLY A 339 2.98 42.03 18.02
CA GLY A 339 1.88 42.64 18.79
C GLY A 339 2.32 43.80 19.69
N GLN A 340 3.59 43.83 20.10
CA GLN A 340 4.21 44.91 20.88
C GLN A 340 4.85 46.00 20.01
N GLY A 341 4.82 45.88 18.68
CA GLY A 341 5.46 46.82 17.75
C GLY A 341 6.99 46.79 17.76
N GLN A 342 7.60 45.78 18.39
CA GLN A 342 9.06 45.63 18.54
C GLN A 342 9.71 44.79 17.43
N LEU A 343 8.91 44.30 16.48
CA LEU A 343 9.41 43.55 15.33
C LEU A 343 9.80 44.51 14.19
N ASP A 344 10.85 45.30 14.41
CA ASP A 344 11.40 46.26 13.46
C ASP A 344 12.61 45.72 12.70
N GLU A 345 13.10 46.51 11.73
CA GLU A 345 14.24 46.13 10.88
C GLU A 345 15.54 45.98 11.68
N MET A 346 15.71 46.73 12.77
CA MET A 346 16.88 46.61 13.65
C MET A 346 16.90 45.27 14.38
N ALA A 347 15.78 44.86 14.98
CA ALA A 347 15.66 43.58 15.67
C ALA A 347 15.91 42.39 14.71
N LEU A 348 15.41 42.49 13.48
CA LEU A 348 15.64 41.51 12.42
C LEU A 348 17.11 41.50 11.94
N GLY A 349 17.74 42.66 11.80
CA GLY A 349 19.16 42.80 11.46
C GLY A 349 20.11 42.22 12.51
N GLU A 350 19.81 42.44 13.79
CA GLU A 350 20.53 41.82 14.91
C GLU A 350 20.39 40.30 14.88
N ALA A 351 19.18 39.78 14.70
CA ALA A 351 18.93 38.35 14.61
C ALA A 351 19.64 37.70 13.41
N LEU A 352 19.67 38.39 12.27
CA LEU A 352 20.39 37.96 11.07
C LEU A 352 21.89 37.90 11.31
N THR A 353 22.46 38.91 12.00
CA THR A 353 23.88 38.97 12.33
C THR A 353 24.26 37.91 13.39
N ALA A 354 23.34 37.61 14.31
CA ALA A 354 23.49 36.54 15.31
C ALA A 354 23.24 35.13 14.75
N GLY A 355 22.96 34.98 13.44
CA GLY A 355 22.74 33.68 12.80
C GLY A 355 21.44 32.98 13.22
N ARG A 356 20.47 33.69 13.80
CA ARG A 356 19.19 33.13 14.28
C ARG A 356 18.20 32.91 13.14
N ARG A 357 18.55 31.99 12.23
CA ARG A 357 17.83 31.72 10.98
C ARG A 357 16.34 31.45 11.19
N ALA A 358 16.00 30.61 12.16
CA ALA A 358 14.62 30.22 12.47
C ALA A 358 13.76 31.42 12.89
N PHE A 359 14.30 32.31 13.74
CA PHE A 359 13.61 33.52 14.16
C PHE A 359 13.40 34.50 13.00
N VAL A 360 14.38 34.68 12.12
CA VAL A 360 14.24 35.58 10.96
C VAL A 360 13.14 35.08 10.02
N ILE A 361 13.05 33.77 9.77
CA ILE A 361 11.98 33.17 8.95
C ILE A 361 10.61 33.37 9.61
N ALA A 362 10.49 33.09 10.91
CA ALA A 362 9.26 33.30 11.67
C ALA A 362 8.83 34.78 11.67
N ALA A 363 9.76 35.70 11.91
CA ALA A 363 9.53 37.14 11.90
C ALA A 363 9.09 37.66 10.53
N LEU A 364 9.71 37.19 9.44
CA LEU A 364 9.32 37.53 8.08
C LEU A 364 7.94 36.96 7.71
N SER A 365 7.59 35.77 8.18
CA SER A 365 6.25 35.19 8.02
C SER A 365 5.19 36.07 8.69
N VAL A 366 5.40 36.45 9.96
CA VAL A 366 4.48 37.31 10.70
C VAL A 366 4.31 38.68 10.03
N ARG A 367 5.40 39.32 9.59
CA ARG A 367 5.33 40.66 8.96
C ARG A 367 4.78 40.67 7.54
N SER A 368 5.07 39.65 6.75
CA SER A 368 4.59 39.56 5.36
C SER A 368 3.16 39.02 5.26
N GLY A 369 2.66 38.36 6.31
CA GLY A 369 1.40 37.64 6.31
C GLY A 369 1.43 36.34 5.50
N LEU A 370 2.62 35.90 5.06
CA LEU A 370 2.82 34.64 4.33
C LEU A 370 3.05 33.50 5.31
N THR A 371 2.71 32.26 4.91
CA THR A 371 2.99 31.08 5.73
C THR A 371 4.49 30.81 5.80
N GLU A 372 4.97 30.23 6.90
CA GLU A 372 6.40 29.89 7.05
C GLU A 372 6.92 28.99 5.92
N ALA A 373 6.07 28.10 5.38
CA ALA A 373 6.42 27.25 4.24
C ALA A 373 6.76 28.06 2.99
N VAL A 374 5.95 29.09 2.67
CA VAL A 374 6.19 29.98 1.52
C VAL A 374 7.45 30.81 1.74
N VAL A 375 7.63 31.37 2.93
CA VAL A 375 8.83 32.13 3.29
C VAL A 375 10.09 31.26 3.16
N HIS A 376 10.04 30.03 3.67
CA HIS A 376 11.15 29.08 3.57
C HIS A 376 11.47 28.72 2.12
N SER A 377 10.43 28.51 1.29
CA SER A 377 10.58 28.25 -0.14
C SER A 377 11.24 29.41 -0.87
N MET A 378 10.77 30.65 -0.65
CA MET A 378 11.36 31.86 -1.24
C MET A 378 12.83 32.03 -0.84
N MET A 379 13.15 31.79 0.44
CA MET A 379 14.51 31.89 0.96
C MET A 379 15.46 30.81 0.43
N SER A 380 14.93 29.61 0.15
CA SER A 380 15.72 28.48 -0.33
C SER A 380 15.78 28.40 -1.86
N SER A 381 14.99 29.23 -2.56
CA SER A 381 14.91 29.24 -4.03
C SER A 381 16.20 29.68 -4.73
N GLY A 382 17.14 30.30 -4.01
CA GLY A 382 18.35 30.89 -4.58
C GLY A 382 18.08 32.07 -5.52
N ASN A 383 16.84 32.55 -5.60
CA ASN A 383 16.43 33.59 -6.53
C ASN A 383 16.37 34.96 -5.83
N ALA A 384 17.26 35.87 -6.25
CA ALA A 384 17.34 37.22 -5.70
C ALA A 384 16.01 38.00 -5.78
N LYS A 385 15.22 37.78 -6.84
CA LYS A 385 13.91 38.44 -7.02
C LYS A 385 12.91 37.99 -5.96
N ALA A 386 12.90 36.71 -5.61
CA ALA A 386 11.99 36.17 -4.61
C ALA A 386 12.32 36.70 -3.21
N VAL A 387 13.60 36.68 -2.83
CA VAL A 387 14.04 37.22 -1.53
C VAL A 387 13.76 38.71 -1.42
N THR A 388 13.99 39.47 -2.50
CA THR A 388 13.69 40.90 -2.58
C THR A 388 12.18 41.17 -2.43
N ALA A 389 11.32 40.38 -3.08
CA ALA A 389 9.88 40.49 -2.96
C ALA A 389 9.37 40.17 -1.54
N LEU A 390 9.98 39.20 -0.87
CA LEU A 390 9.67 38.87 0.52
C LEU A 390 10.00 40.05 1.46
N SER A 391 11.17 40.67 1.31
CA SER A 391 11.57 41.85 2.11
C SER A 391 10.63 43.03 1.88
N TRP A 392 10.25 43.29 0.63
CA TRP A 392 9.28 44.32 0.28
C TRP A 392 7.93 44.08 0.94
N LYS A 393 7.41 42.85 0.86
CA LYS A 393 6.13 42.48 1.47
C LYS A 393 6.13 42.58 2.99
N ALA A 394 7.27 42.29 3.63
CA ALA A 394 7.46 42.48 5.06
C ALA A 394 7.60 43.96 5.48
N GLY A 395 7.66 44.89 4.52
CA GLY A 395 7.84 46.32 4.75
C GLY A 395 9.24 46.69 5.23
N MET A 396 10.26 45.97 4.77
CA MET A 396 11.67 46.20 5.08
C MET A 396 12.34 47.09 4.02
N SER A 397 13.46 47.71 4.37
CA SER A 397 14.29 48.42 3.40
C SER A 397 14.98 47.48 2.41
N MET A 398 15.43 48.04 1.29
CA MET A 398 16.24 47.32 0.31
C MET A 398 17.63 46.97 0.85
N GLU A 399 18.18 47.75 1.79
CA GLU A 399 19.46 47.43 2.43
C GLU A 399 19.36 46.12 3.23
N PHE A 400 18.24 45.92 3.93
CA PHE A 400 17.97 44.67 4.61
C PHE A 400 17.72 43.51 3.63
N ALA A 401 17.07 43.77 2.50
CA ALA A 401 16.90 42.78 1.44
C ALA A 401 18.26 42.30 0.87
N GLU A 402 19.23 43.19 0.70
CA GLU A 402 20.60 42.84 0.30
C GLU A 402 21.28 41.95 1.36
N GLN A 403 21.14 42.28 2.65
CA GLN A 403 21.68 41.46 3.72
C GLN A 403 21.04 40.07 3.77
N LEU A 404 19.74 39.96 3.55
CA LEU A 404 19.02 38.69 3.48
C LEU A 404 19.52 37.82 2.30
N GLN A 405 19.71 38.42 1.13
CA GLN A 405 20.22 37.73 -0.05
C GLN A 405 21.60 37.12 0.21
N LEU A 406 22.51 37.88 0.83
CA LEU A 406 23.89 37.45 1.08
C LEU A 406 24.01 36.45 2.25
N ARG A 407 23.36 36.75 3.39
CA ARG A 407 23.59 36.03 4.65
C ARG A 407 22.63 34.87 4.88
N LEU A 408 21.43 34.95 4.31
CA LEU A 408 20.37 33.95 4.53
C LEU A 408 20.10 33.13 3.27
N ALA A 409 20.01 33.76 2.10
CA ALA A 409 19.79 33.04 0.84
C ALA A 409 21.07 32.53 0.18
N TYR A 410 22.25 32.95 0.67
CA TYR A 410 23.57 32.60 0.13
C TYR A 410 23.70 32.85 -1.38
N ILE A 411 23.09 33.92 -1.87
CA ILE A 411 23.17 34.33 -3.27
C ILE A 411 24.55 34.91 -3.54
N GLU A 412 25.17 34.52 -4.66
CA GLU A 412 26.48 35.02 -5.04
C GLU A 412 26.46 36.55 -5.21
N PRO A 413 27.50 37.29 -4.76
CA PRO A 413 27.50 38.76 -4.80
C PRO A 413 27.25 39.39 -6.17
N LYS A 414 27.49 38.64 -7.26
CA LYS A 414 27.25 39.05 -8.65
C LYS A 414 25.76 39.01 -9.06
N ASP A 415 24.97 38.18 -8.38
CA ASP A 415 23.56 37.91 -8.68
C ASP A 415 22.61 38.60 -7.68
N VAL A 416 23.17 39.31 -6.69
CA VAL A 416 22.42 40.08 -5.70
C VAL A 416 21.79 41.32 -6.35
N LEU A 417 20.49 41.49 -6.12
CA LEU A 417 19.77 42.71 -6.48
C LEU A 417 20.05 43.79 -5.45
N ARG A 418 20.41 44.98 -5.94
CA ARG A 418 20.75 46.15 -5.11
C ARG A 418 19.76 47.29 -5.28
N ALA A 419 19.76 48.22 -4.33
CA ALA A 419 18.89 49.39 -4.37
C ALA A 419 19.13 50.28 -5.61
N THR A 420 18.03 50.77 -6.19
CA THR A 420 18.03 51.79 -7.24
C THR A 420 17.84 53.15 -6.60
N TYR A 421 18.77 54.09 -6.83
CA TYR A 421 18.78 55.42 -6.18
C TYR A 421 18.77 55.38 -4.64
N GLY A 422 19.63 54.53 -4.06
CA GLY A 422 19.97 54.54 -2.64
C GLY A 422 18.97 53.88 -1.69
N THR A 423 17.66 53.91 -1.97
CA THR A 423 16.65 53.35 -1.05
C THR A 423 15.49 52.62 -1.71
N ARG A 424 15.31 52.69 -3.04
CA ARG A 424 14.19 52.03 -3.71
C ARG A 424 14.53 50.62 -4.16
N TYR A 425 13.51 49.78 -4.15
CA TYR A 425 13.55 48.45 -4.75
C TYR A 425 13.81 48.55 -6.27
N PRO A 426 14.64 47.66 -6.84
CA PRO A 426 15.00 47.70 -8.25
C PRO A 426 13.94 47.12 -9.20
N LEU A 427 12.87 46.54 -8.65
CA LEU A 427 11.77 45.91 -9.38
C LEU A 427 10.50 46.73 -9.23
N GLU A 428 9.63 46.69 -10.25
CA GLU A 428 8.30 47.30 -10.19
C GLU A 428 7.38 46.50 -9.27
N ASP A 429 6.42 47.16 -8.62
CA ASP A 429 5.50 46.55 -7.65
C ASP A 429 4.75 45.33 -8.24
N GLU A 430 4.33 45.39 -9.50
CA GLU A 430 3.70 44.27 -10.21
C GLU A 430 4.60 43.03 -10.29
N GLN A 431 5.91 43.24 -10.48
CA GLN A 431 6.89 42.15 -10.55
C GLN A 431 7.12 41.52 -9.18
N LEU A 432 7.14 42.34 -8.11
CA LEU A 432 7.29 41.88 -6.74
C LEU A 432 6.06 41.06 -6.30
N GLU A 433 4.86 41.53 -6.60
CA GLU A 433 3.61 40.80 -6.34
C GLU A 433 3.55 39.46 -7.09
N TRP A 434 4.00 39.45 -8.35
CA TRP A 434 4.05 38.23 -9.15
C TRP A 434 4.96 37.16 -8.52
N GLN A 435 6.14 37.54 -8.00
CA GLN A 435 7.05 36.60 -7.32
C GLN A 435 6.41 35.98 -6.07
N ILE A 436 5.67 36.77 -5.30
CA ILE A 436 4.97 36.29 -4.09
C ILE A 436 3.87 35.32 -4.46
N LYS A 437 3.08 35.63 -5.50
CA LYS A 437 1.99 34.76 -5.97
C LYS A 437 2.53 33.41 -6.46
N MET A 438 3.59 33.44 -7.26
CA MET A 438 4.28 32.22 -7.74
C MET A 438 4.77 31.34 -6.58
N ALA A 439 5.37 31.95 -5.55
CA ALA A 439 5.85 31.19 -4.39
C ALA A 439 4.71 30.62 -3.53
N ALA A 440 3.58 31.33 -3.42
CA ALA A 440 2.40 30.88 -2.71
C ALA A 440 1.72 29.68 -3.41
N GLU A 441 1.69 29.68 -4.74
CA GLU A 441 1.13 28.57 -5.54
C GLU A 441 2.04 27.33 -5.53
N GLY A 442 3.36 27.51 -5.50
CA GLY A 442 4.33 26.41 -5.42
C GLY A 442 4.51 25.78 -4.04
N GLY A 443 4.15 26.48 -2.96
CA GLY A 443 4.26 25.99 -1.58
C GLY A 443 3.04 25.23 -1.04
N ALA A 444 1.99 25.06 -1.86
CA ALA A 444 0.74 24.37 -1.50
C ALA A 444 0.69 22.90 -1.98
N GLN A 445 1.78 22.38 -2.55
CA GLN A 445 2.01 20.98 -2.88
C GLN A 445 3.00 20.37 -1.89
#